data_AF-A0A355GB74-F1
#
_entry.id   AF-A0A355GB74-F1
#
_cell.length_a   1.000
_cell.length_b   1.000
_cell.length_c   1.000
_cell.angle_alpha   90.00
_cell.angle_beta   90.00
_cell.angle_gamma   90.00
#
_symmetry.space_group_name_H-M   'P 1'
#
loop_
_entity.id
_entity.type
_entity.pdbx_description
1 polymer ?
#
loop_
_entity_poly.entity_id
_entity_poly.type
_entity_poly.pdbx_seq_one_letter_code
_entity_poly.pdbx_strand_id
1 'polypeptide(L)'
;MLIRITCCVLLLLSGSRVAKTCEPLSDTDKSSLSVRLYEQNERPKGLAEFTILFADNEEIHYLAGGELPAAQGETPLEFGVKLTGKLKPLKQKRFRAALKLEVGERVDSADPQTQLVRTETLEIRSNLERGVKKRIHCGGKQWLELLLE
;
A
#
# COMPACT_ATOMS: atom_id res chain seq x y z
N MET A 1 46.68 14.89 7.22
CA MET A 1 46.00 15.74 8.20
C MET A 1 45.47 14.85 9.30
N LEU A 2 46.14 14.84 10.46
CA LEU A 2 45.76 14.07 11.66
C LEU A 2 44.58 14.76 12.36
N ILE A 3 43.62 13.98 12.86
CA ILE A 3 43.08 14.20 14.22
C ILE A 3 42.85 12.81 14.86
N ARG A 4 43.73 12.45 15.80
CA ARG A 4 43.50 11.45 16.85
C ARG A 4 42.67 12.14 17.94
N ILE A 5 41.58 11.54 18.40
CA ILE A 5 41.04 11.82 19.73
C ILE A 5 40.91 10.51 20.48
N THR A 6 41.96 10.23 21.24
CA THR A 6 41.99 9.35 22.40
C THR A 6 41.05 9.92 23.45
N CYS A 7 40.12 9.14 23.98
CA CYS A 7 39.45 9.49 25.24
C CYS A 7 39.59 8.33 26.22
N CYS A 8 40.21 8.66 27.35
CA CYS A 8 40.69 7.76 28.39
C CYS A 8 39.55 7.05 29.14
N VAL A 9 39.85 5.83 29.57
CA VAL A 9 39.14 5.08 30.60
C VAL A 9 39.24 5.85 31.93
N LEU A 10 38.09 6.06 32.59
CA LEU A 10 38.00 6.39 34.01
C LEU A 10 36.79 5.67 34.60
N LEU A 11 37.07 4.55 35.27
CA LEU A 11 36.15 3.84 36.15
C LEU A 11 35.98 4.65 37.44
N LEU A 12 34.79 5.20 37.69
CA LEU A 12 34.37 5.63 39.02
C LEU A 12 32.90 5.24 39.25
N LEU A 13 32.72 4.43 40.29
CA LEU A 13 31.44 3.98 40.84
C LEU A 13 30.56 5.17 41.23
N SER A 14 29.36 5.25 40.66
CA SER A 14 28.21 5.89 41.33
C SER A 14 26.92 5.35 40.71
N GLY A 15 26.05 4.85 41.57
CA GLY A 15 24.76 4.28 41.19
C GLY A 15 23.89 5.33 40.53
N SER A 16 23.71 5.19 39.22
CA SER A 16 22.70 5.89 38.46
C SER A 16 21.84 4.83 37.80
N ARG A 17 20.56 4.76 38.19
CA ARG A 17 19.56 4.03 37.41
C ARG A 17 19.62 4.59 36.01
N VAL A 18 20.18 3.81 35.08
CA VAL A 18 20.09 4.10 33.65
C VAL A 18 18.61 4.23 33.36
N ALA A 19 18.18 5.47 33.10
CA ALA A 19 16.88 5.75 32.56
C ALA A 19 16.70 4.81 31.36
N LYS A 20 15.59 4.06 31.34
CA LYS A 20 15.15 3.35 30.14
C LYS A 20 15.14 4.39 29.02
N THR A 21 16.22 4.44 28.25
CA THR A 21 16.21 5.01 26.92
C THR A 21 15.08 4.30 26.23
N CYS A 22 14.02 5.05 25.91
CA CYS A 22 12.99 4.60 25.01
C CYS A 22 13.71 4.05 23.80
N GLU A 23 13.71 2.72 23.65
CA GLU A 23 14.07 2.11 22.39
C GLU A 23 13.20 2.81 21.35
N PRO A 24 13.79 3.39 20.28
CA PRO A 24 12.96 3.80 19.17
C PRO A 24 12.21 2.54 18.74
N LEU A 25 10.87 2.57 18.78
CA LEU A 25 10.02 1.53 18.19
C LEU A 25 10.61 1.24 16.82
N SER A 26 11.26 0.09 16.69
CA SER A 26 12.01 -0.22 15.49
C SER A 26 11.01 -0.25 14.34
N ASP A 27 11.30 0.50 13.28
CA ASP A 27 10.50 0.62 12.05
C ASP A 27 10.51 -0.69 11.22
N THR A 28 10.68 -1.82 11.90
CA THR A 28 11.09 -3.12 11.37
C THR A 28 9.96 -4.16 11.43
N ASP A 29 8.76 -3.75 11.86
CA ASP A 29 7.56 -4.60 11.84
C ASP A 29 6.56 -4.27 10.71
N LYS A 30 6.83 -3.23 9.91
CA LYS A 30 5.95 -2.86 8.79
C LYS A 30 6.38 -3.59 7.52
N SER A 31 5.45 -4.36 6.96
CA SER A 31 5.63 -5.02 5.67
C SER A 31 5.08 -4.15 4.54
N SER A 32 5.58 -4.36 3.33
CA SER A 32 5.18 -3.59 2.14
C SER A 32 4.37 -4.48 1.19
N LEU A 33 3.30 -3.95 0.61
CA LEU A 33 2.60 -4.57 -0.53
C LEU A 33 2.66 -3.60 -1.71
N SER A 34 3.37 -4.00 -2.75
CA SER A 34 3.38 -3.31 -4.04
C SER A 34 2.29 -3.88 -4.95
N VAL A 35 1.46 -2.99 -5.51
CA VAL A 35 0.32 -3.32 -6.35
C VAL A 35 0.44 -2.57 -7.67
N ARG A 36 0.38 -3.31 -8.78
CA ARG A 36 0.45 -2.74 -10.13
C ARG A 36 -0.62 -3.36 -11.03
N LEU A 37 -1.50 -2.54 -11.58
CA LEU A 37 -2.49 -2.96 -12.57
C LEU A 37 -2.07 -2.45 -13.94
N TYR A 38 -2.08 -3.32 -14.94
CA TYR A 38 -1.68 -3.00 -16.30
C TYR A 38 -2.74 -3.40 -17.32
N GLU A 39 -2.82 -2.63 -18.39
CA GLU A 39 -3.51 -3.00 -19.62
C GLU A 39 -2.48 -3.39 -20.69
N GLN A 40 -2.62 -4.60 -21.20
CA GLN A 40 -1.85 -5.20 -22.29
C GLN A 40 -2.41 -4.75 -23.63
N ASN A 41 -1.95 -3.59 -24.09
CA ASN A 41 -2.02 -3.22 -25.51
C ASN A 41 -0.66 -3.50 -26.17
N GLU A 42 -0.43 -3.02 -27.39
CA GLU A 42 0.87 -3.15 -28.07
C GLU A 42 2.05 -2.62 -27.23
N ARG A 43 1.76 -1.70 -26.29
CA ARG A 43 2.63 -1.29 -25.20
C ARG A 43 1.88 -1.42 -23.86
N PRO A 44 2.46 -2.04 -22.83
CA PRO A 44 1.84 -2.11 -21.51
C PRO A 44 1.59 -0.71 -20.96
N LYS A 45 0.34 -0.40 -20.62
CA LYS A 45 -0.05 0.85 -19.95
C LYS A 45 -0.32 0.55 -18.47
N GLY A 46 0.36 1.26 -17.57
CA GLY A 46 0.04 1.22 -16.14
C GLY A 46 -1.29 1.93 -15.90
N LEU A 47 -2.25 1.21 -15.31
CA LEU A 47 -3.53 1.76 -14.87
C LEU A 47 -3.47 2.21 -13.40
N ALA A 48 -2.72 1.49 -12.57
CA ALA A 48 -2.46 1.84 -11.18
C ALA A 48 -1.10 1.30 -10.76
N GLU A 49 -0.33 2.07 -10.00
CA GLU A 49 0.92 1.64 -9.38
C GLU A 49 1.10 2.34 -8.03
N PHE A 50 1.16 1.56 -6.96
CA PHE A 50 1.35 2.07 -5.61
C PHE A 50 1.91 1.00 -4.67
N THR A 51 2.52 1.46 -3.58
CA THR A 51 3.02 0.60 -2.50
C THR A 51 2.40 1.07 -1.20
N ILE A 52 1.90 0.12 -0.41
CA ILE A 52 1.35 0.38 0.91
C ILE A 52 2.21 -0.27 1.98
N LEU A 53 2.32 0.41 3.11
CA LEU A 53 2.86 -0.16 4.33
C LEU A 53 1.70 -0.70 5.16
N PHE A 54 1.84 -1.89 5.72
CA PHE A 54 0.82 -2.49 6.56
C PHE A 54 1.48 -3.28 7.70
N ALA A 55 0.76 -3.41 8.81
CA ALA A 55 1.11 -4.33 9.89
C ALA A 55 0.34 -5.65 9.73
N ASP A 56 0.93 -6.75 10.20
CA ASP A 56 0.33 -8.07 10.10
C ASP A 56 -1.06 -8.11 10.77
N ASN A 57 -2.04 -8.73 10.09
CA ASN A 57 -3.44 -8.84 10.53
C ASN A 57 -4.24 -7.53 10.62
N GLU A 58 -3.68 -6.38 10.25
CA GLU A 58 -4.46 -5.14 10.15
C GLU A 58 -5.24 -5.05 8.84
N GLU A 59 -6.29 -4.23 8.86
CA GLU A 59 -6.99 -3.87 7.64
C GLU A 59 -6.18 -2.87 6.82
N ILE A 60 -6.07 -3.16 5.54
CA ILE A 60 -5.51 -2.29 4.54
C ILE A 60 -6.61 -1.35 4.08
N HIS A 61 -6.33 -0.05 4.15
CA HIS A 61 -7.15 1.00 3.56
C HIS A 61 -6.23 1.99 2.85
N TYR A 62 -6.37 2.08 1.54
CA TYR A 62 -5.62 3.00 0.70
C TYR A 62 -6.56 3.68 -0.29
N LEU A 63 -6.38 4.99 -0.44
CA LEU A 63 -7.07 5.81 -1.42
C LEU A 63 -6.07 6.80 -2.02
N ALA A 64 -5.98 6.85 -3.34
CA ALA A 64 -5.26 7.86 -4.07
C ALA A 64 -6.12 8.35 -5.23
N GLY A 65 -6.49 9.62 -5.20
CA GLY A 65 -7.45 10.18 -6.15
C GLY A 65 -8.09 11.43 -5.58
N GLY A 66 -9.37 11.61 -5.86
CA GLY A 66 -10.13 12.72 -5.29
C GLY A 66 -11.62 12.46 -5.34
N GLU A 67 -12.37 13.52 -5.08
CA GLU A 67 -13.82 13.49 -5.09
C GLU A 67 -14.35 14.49 -6.11
N LEU A 68 -15.50 14.18 -6.71
CA LEU A 68 -16.33 15.17 -7.38
C LEU A 68 -17.31 15.74 -6.34
N PRO A 69 -17.44 17.08 -6.26
CA PRO A 69 -18.26 17.71 -5.25
C PRO A 69 -19.73 17.37 -5.46
N ALA A 70 -20.37 16.89 -4.39
CA ALA A 70 -21.79 16.61 -4.34
C ALA A 70 -22.64 17.89 -4.32
N ALA A 71 -23.85 17.84 -4.89
CA ALA A 71 -24.88 18.82 -4.57
C ALA A 71 -25.36 18.62 -3.11
N GLN A 72 -26.05 19.61 -2.53
CA GLN A 72 -26.49 19.52 -1.13
C GLN A 72 -27.27 18.23 -0.83
N GLY A 73 -26.75 17.43 0.10
CA GLY A 73 -27.37 16.19 0.56
C GLY A 73 -26.96 14.93 -0.21
N GLU A 74 -26.13 15.05 -1.24
CA GLU A 74 -25.62 13.90 -2.00
C GLU A 74 -24.27 13.41 -1.46
N THR A 75 -23.93 12.16 -1.76
CA THR A 75 -22.61 11.60 -1.45
C THR A 75 -21.62 11.99 -2.55
N PRO A 76 -20.43 12.52 -2.21
CA PRO A 76 -19.40 12.80 -3.21
C PRO A 76 -19.03 11.55 -4.03
N LEU A 77 -18.74 11.73 -5.31
CA LEU A 77 -18.26 10.64 -6.14
C LEU A 77 -16.73 10.55 -6.03
N GLU A 78 -16.23 9.50 -5.38
CA GLU A 78 -14.80 9.18 -5.33
C GLU A 78 -14.32 8.69 -6.71
N PHE A 79 -13.14 9.13 -7.15
CA PHE A 79 -12.43 8.59 -8.31
C PHE A 79 -10.95 8.41 -7.97
N GLY A 80 -10.22 7.64 -8.78
CA GLY A 80 -8.83 7.25 -8.55
C GLY A 80 -8.72 5.79 -8.13
N VAL A 81 -7.70 5.46 -7.34
CA VAL A 81 -7.38 4.09 -6.95
C VAL A 81 -7.68 3.89 -5.47
N LYS A 82 -8.44 2.84 -5.16
CA LYS A 82 -8.76 2.43 -3.79
C LYS A 82 -8.40 0.97 -3.59
N LEU A 83 -7.67 0.66 -2.51
CA LEU A 83 -7.39 -0.71 -2.11
C LEU A 83 -7.88 -0.91 -0.68
N THR A 84 -8.76 -1.87 -0.49
CA THR A 84 -9.22 -2.29 0.84
C THR A 84 -8.97 -3.79 1.03
N GLY A 85 -8.83 -4.23 2.28
CA GLY A 85 -8.80 -5.65 2.58
C GLY A 85 -7.85 -6.02 3.69
N LYS A 86 -7.29 -7.23 3.64
CA LYS A 86 -6.38 -7.73 4.66
C LYS A 86 -5.41 -8.76 4.12
N LEU A 87 -4.25 -8.81 4.76
CA LEU A 87 -3.23 -9.84 4.59
C LEU A 87 -3.13 -10.64 5.89
N LYS A 88 -3.40 -11.94 5.83
CA LYS A 88 -3.27 -12.84 6.97
C LYS A 88 -2.00 -13.69 6.83
N PRO A 89 -1.07 -13.67 7.78
CA PRO A 89 0.10 -14.54 7.73
C PRO A 89 -0.31 -16.01 7.75
N LEU A 90 0.39 -16.80 6.95
CA LEU A 90 0.38 -18.26 6.93
C LEU A 90 1.77 -18.76 7.34
N LYS A 91 1.97 -20.08 7.35
CA LYS A 91 3.29 -20.69 7.60
C LYS A 91 4.27 -20.35 6.46
N GLN A 92 5.56 -20.39 6.77
CA GLN A 92 6.66 -20.33 5.78
C GLN A 92 6.68 -19.05 4.91
N LYS A 93 6.51 -17.86 5.52
CA LYS A 93 6.55 -16.55 4.81
C LYS A 93 5.47 -16.37 3.73
N ARG A 94 4.38 -17.14 3.82
CA ARG A 94 3.22 -17.02 2.93
C ARG A 94 2.12 -16.23 3.61
N PHE A 95 1.28 -15.59 2.83
CA PHE A 95 0.18 -14.75 3.29
C PHE A 95 -1.08 -15.05 2.50
N ARG A 96 -2.24 -15.07 3.16
CA ARG A 96 -3.55 -15.10 2.51
C ARG A 96 -4.02 -13.67 2.32
N ALA A 97 -4.09 -13.25 1.07
CA ALA A 97 -4.68 -11.98 0.67
C ALA A 97 -6.18 -12.12 0.44
N ALA A 98 -6.93 -11.16 0.98
CA ALA A 98 -8.32 -10.88 0.66
C ALA A 98 -8.43 -9.37 0.45
N LEU A 99 -8.36 -8.93 -0.81
CA LEU A 99 -8.26 -7.52 -1.20
C LEU A 99 -9.38 -7.16 -2.18
N LYS A 100 -9.78 -5.90 -2.19
CA LYS A 100 -10.65 -5.27 -3.19
C LYS A 100 -9.92 -4.05 -3.73
N LEU A 101 -9.59 -4.09 -5.01
CA LEU A 101 -8.99 -2.97 -5.75
C LEU A 101 -10.07 -2.32 -6.60
N GLU A 102 -10.26 -1.02 -6.45
CA GLU A 102 -11.17 -0.22 -7.26
C GLU A 102 -10.36 0.83 -8.01
N VAL A 103 -10.60 0.94 -9.31
CA VAL A 103 -9.96 1.95 -10.18
C VAL A 103 -11.08 2.74 -10.85
N GLY A 104 -11.30 3.95 -10.36
CA GLY A 104 -12.28 4.91 -10.83
C GLY A 104 -11.67 5.99 -11.71
N GLU A 105 -12.30 6.28 -12.84
CA GLU A 105 -11.95 7.41 -13.69
C GLU A 105 -13.14 8.37 -13.83
N ARG A 106 -12.83 9.67 -13.90
CA ARG A 106 -13.82 10.68 -14.25
C ARG A 106 -14.20 10.50 -15.71
N VAL A 107 -15.50 10.56 -16.00
CA VAL A 107 -16.01 10.50 -17.37
C VAL A 107 -16.62 11.86 -17.71
N ASP A 108 -16.15 12.45 -18.80
CA ASP A 108 -16.70 13.71 -19.28
C ASP A 108 -18.15 13.53 -19.74
N SER A 109 -19.02 14.42 -19.26
CA SER A 109 -20.41 14.51 -19.67
C SER A 109 -20.62 15.79 -20.48
N ALA A 110 -21.44 15.72 -21.53
CA ALA A 110 -21.86 16.90 -22.28
C ALA A 110 -22.85 17.78 -21.48
N ASP A 111 -23.54 17.18 -20.50
CA ASP A 111 -24.42 17.91 -19.58
C ASP A 111 -23.61 18.37 -18.35
N PRO A 112 -23.51 19.70 -18.10
CA PRO A 112 -22.76 20.26 -16.98
C PRO A 112 -23.39 19.95 -15.61
N GLN A 113 -24.64 19.47 -15.56
CA GLN A 113 -25.28 19.03 -14.32
C GLN A 113 -25.05 17.54 -14.02
N THR A 114 -24.45 16.79 -14.95
CA THR A 114 -24.22 15.36 -14.81
C THR A 114 -22.76 15.09 -14.47
N GLN A 115 -22.52 14.49 -13.30
CA GLN A 115 -21.21 13.99 -12.89
C GLN A 115 -21.15 12.47 -13.07
N LEU A 116 -20.07 11.98 -13.69
CA LEU A 116 -19.89 10.56 -13.96
C LEU A 116 -18.51 10.09 -13.48
N VAL A 117 -18.51 8.97 -12.76
CA VAL A 117 -17.31 8.19 -12.47
C VAL A 117 -17.57 6.76 -12.93
N ARG A 118 -16.63 6.21 -13.70
CA ARG A 118 -16.62 4.80 -14.08
C ARG A 118 -15.62 4.07 -13.20
N THR A 119 -16.06 3.04 -12.49
CA THR A 119 -15.22 2.27 -11.58
C THR A 119 -15.13 0.82 -12.00
N GLU A 120 -13.91 0.34 -12.18
CA GLU A 120 -13.60 -1.09 -12.29
C GLU A 120 -13.26 -1.65 -10.91
N THR A 121 -13.78 -2.83 -10.57
CA THR A 121 -13.55 -3.49 -9.28
C THR A 121 -12.95 -4.88 -9.48
N LEU A 122 -11.83 -5.14 -8.79
CA LEU A 122 -11.17 -6.44 -8.71
C LEU A 122 -11.19 -6.97 -7.28
N GLU A 123 -11.92 -8.07 -7.07
CA GLU A 123 -11.87 -8.83 -5.81
C GLU A 123 -10.81 -9.94 -5.88
N ILE A 124 -9.82 -9.87 -5.00
CA ILE A 124 -8.63 -10.71 -5.05
C ILE A 124 -8.58 -11.59 -3.80
N ARG A 125 -8.58 -12.91 -4.00
CA ARG A 125 -8.34 -13.90 -2.94
C ARG A 125 -7.21 -14.82 -3.33
N SER A 126 -6.03 -14.63 -2.75
CA SER A 126 -4.80 -15.26 -3.26
C SER A 126 -3.81 -15.57 -2.16
N ASN A 127 -2.97 -16.59 -2.38
CA ASN A 127 -1.80 -16.81 -1.54
C ASN A 127 -0.61 -16.07 -2.13
N LEU A 128 0.02 -15.21 -1.33
CA LEU A 128 1.22 -14.45 -1.64
C LEU A 128 2.40 -15.05 -0.87
N GLU A 129 3.61 -14.88 -1.40
CA GLU A 129 4.85 -15.31 -0.77
C GLU A 129 5.80 -14.12 -0.75
N ARG A 130 6.42 -13.87 0.41
CA ARG A 130 7.29 -12.72 0.59
C ARG A 130 8.49 -12.78 -0.36
N GLY A 131 8.77 -11.67 -1.04
CA GLY A 131 9.81 -11.54 -2.06
C GLY A 131 9.46 -12.13 -3.43
N VAL A 132 8.29 -12.75 -3.59
CA VAL A 132 7.87 -13.37 -4.86
C VAL A 132 6.78 -12.54 -5.51
N LYS A 133 7.07 -12.01 -6.70
CA LYS A 133 6.07 -11.33 -7.52
C LYS A 133 5.03 -12.32 -8.03
N LYS A 134 3.76 -12.05 -7.78
CA LYS A 134 2.63 -12.80 -8.31
C LYS A 134 1.90 -12.00 -9.37
N ARG A 135 1.81 -12.56 -10.58
CA ARG A 135 1.02 -12.00 -11.68
C ARG A 135 -0.31 -12.75 -11.81
N ILE A 136 -1.41 -12.02 -11.92
CA ILE A 136 -2.79 -12.53 -12.01
C ILE A 136 -3.43 -11.93 -13.25
N HIS A 137 -4.03 -12.77 -14.11
CA HIS A 137 -4.82 -12.28 -15.23
C HIS A 137 -6.21 -11.87 -14.74
N CYS A 138 -6.63 -10.63 -15.02
CA CYS A 138 -7.85 -10.03 -14.44
C CYS A 138 -9.06 -10.08 -15.39
N GLY A 139 -8.88 -10.66 -16.58
CA GLY A 139 -9.89 -10.59 -17.65
C GLY A 139 -9.57 -9.44 -18.61
N GLY A 140 -10.21 -9.46 -19.78
CA GLY A 140 -9.83 -8.58 -20.88
C GLY A 140 -8.36 -8.74 -21.25
N LYS A 141 -7.70 -7.63 -21.56
CA LYS A 141 -6.24 -7.58 -21.76
C LYS A 141 -5.53 -7.05 -20.51
N GLN A 142 -5.99 -7.35 -19.30
CA GLN A 142 -5.38 -6.79 -18.09
C GLN A 142 -4.68 -7.83 -17.22
N TRP A 143 -3.61 -7.41 -16.54
CA TRP A 143 -3.00 -8.20 -15.47
C TRP A 143 -2.65 -7.34 -14.25
N LEU A 144 -2.74 -7.98 -13.09
CA LEU A 144 -2.36 -7.44 -11.80
C LEU A 144 -1.05 -8.09 -11.34
N GLU A 145 -0.10 -7.28 -10.89
CA GLU A 145 1.09 -7.73 -10.18
C GLU A 145 1.00 -7.35 -8.70
N LEU A 146 1.27 -8.34 -7.84
CA LEU A 146 1.36 -8.17 -6.39
C LEU A 146 2.74 -8.63 -5.92
N LEU A 147 3.41 -7.82 -5.11
CA LEU A 147 4.67 -8.19 -4.47
C LEU A 147 4.61 -7.80 -3.00
N LEU A 148 4.90 -8.77 -2.13
CA LEU A 148 4.99 -8.58 -0.69
C LEU A 148 6.46 -8.51 -0.26
N GLU A 149 6.84 -7.48 0.49
CA GLU A 149 8.21 -7.25 0.98
C GLU A 149 8.27 -7.24 2.51
#